data_AF-A0A1W9H0E1-F1
#
_entry.id   AF-A0A1W9H0E1-F1
#
_cell.length_a   1.000
_cell.length_b   1.000
_cell.length_c   1.000
_cell.angle_alpha   90.00
_cell.angle_beta   90.00
_cell.angle_gamma   90.00
#
_symmetry.space_group_name_H-M   'P 1'
#
loop_
_entity.id
_entity.type
_entity.pdbx_description
1 polymer ?
#
loop_
_entity_poly.entity_id
_entity_poly.type
_entity_poly.pdbx_seq_one_letter_code
_entity_poly.pdbx_strand_id
1 'polypeptide(L)'
;MKLISPRIHGYLDIVTVLLFLLAPTLFGLNQLPALLAYSLAVIHLIVTLTSDFPFGIIKIIPFPIHGWIERIVGPTLVAIPFILDFSSDEIARNFYIAAGIVIIAVGLLTDYRNNKIQ
;
A
#
# COMPACT_ATOMS: atom_id res chain seq x y z
N MET A 1 -17.80 0.79 11.08
CA MET A 1 -18.41 1.63 10.02
C MET A 1 -17.40 1.75 8.90
N LYS A 2 -17.82 1.78 7.63
CA LYS A 2 -16.90 2.07 6.52
C LYS A 2 -16.88 3.59 6.31
N LEU A 3 -15.70 4.19 6.43
CA LEU A 3 -15.49 5.64 6.42
C LEU A 3 -14.85 6.13 5.12
N ILE A 4 -14.10 5.25 4.44
CA ILE A 4 -13.35 5.58 3.23
C ILE A 4 -14.12 5.03 2.03
N SER A 5 -14.52 5.92 1.13
CA SER A 5 -15.15 5.56 -0.15
C SER A 5 -14.09 5.05 -1.14
N PRO A 6 -14.46 4.26 -2.17
CA PRO A 6 -13.51 3.79 -3.19
C PRO A 6 -12.72 4.91 -3.88
N ARG A 7 -13.34 6.08 -4.06
CA ARG A 7 -12.67 7.24 -4.65
C ARG A 7 -11.61 7.84 -3.73
N ILE A 8 -11.90 7.94 -2.42
CA ILE A 8 -10.91 8.40 -1.43
C ILE A 8 -9.78 7.39 -1.32
N HIS A 9 -10.10 6.10 -1.29
CA HIS A 9 -9.10 5.03 -1.31
C HIS A 9 -8.16 5.15 -2.51
N GLY A 10 -8.68 5.42 -3.71
CA GLY A 10 -7.85 5.61 -4.90
C GLY A 10 -6.87 6.79 -4.79
N TYR A 11 -7.24 7.88 -4.12
CA TYR A 11 -6.26 8.95 -3.83
C TYR A 11 -5.17 8.46 -2.86
N LEU A 12 -5.54 7.69 -1.83
CA LEU A 12 -4.60 7.13 -0.87
C LEU A 12 -3.64 6.13 -1.52
N ASP A 13 -4.11 5.34 -2.49
CA ASP A 13 -3.26 4.46 -3.31
C ASP A 13 -2.18 5.25 -4.03
N ILE A 14 -2.55 6.31 -4.74
CA ILE A 14 -1.59 7.13 -5.50
C ILE A 14 -0.59 7.80 -4.54
N VAL A 15 -1.05 8.30 -3.38
CA VAL A 15 -0.15 8.85 -2.36
C VAL A 15 0.81 7.77 -1.83
N THR A 16 0.32 6.56 -1.60
CA THR A 16 1.12 5.42 -1.12
C THR A 16 2.19 5.03 -2.14
N VAL A 17 1.84 4.95 -3.43
CA VAL A 17 2.78 4.71 -4.54
C VAL A 17 3.88 5.78 -4.56
N LEU A 18 3.51 7.06 -4.48
CA LEU A 18 4.48 8.16 -4.49
C LEU A 18 5.36 8.12 -3.24
N LEU A 19 4.79 7.83 -2.07
CA LEU A 19 5.56 7.70 -0.83
C LEU A 19 6.61 6.60 -0.94
N PHE A 20 6.24 5.41 -1.42
CA PHE A 20 7.19 4.31 -1.60
C PHE A 20 8.24 4.61 -2.68
N LEU A 21 7.85 5.25 -3.78
CA LEU A 21 8.76 5.65 -4.84
C LEU A 21 9.82 6.65 -4.34
N LEU A 22 9.41 7.61 -3.50
CA LEU A 22 10.28 8.67 -2.99
C LEU A 22 10.95 8.31 -1.65
N ALA A 23 10.52 7.25 -0.98
CA ALA A 23 11.03 6.90 0.34
C ALA A 23 12.56 6.70 0.38
N PRO A 24 13.21 6.05 -0.61
CA PRO A 24 14.66 5.91 -0.60
C PRO A 24 15.40 7.24 -0.61
N THR A 25 14.92 8.23 -1.36
CA THR A 25 15.56 9.55 -1.42
C THR A 25 15.19 10.43 -0.22
N LEU A 26 13.94 10.39 0.24
CA LEU A 26 13.45 11.22 1.35
C LEU A 26 13.96 10.77 2.73
N PHE A 27 14.09 9.46 2.93
CA PHE A 27 14.46 8.87 4.22
C PHE A 27 15.84 8.22 4.20
N GLY A 28 16.55 8.21 3.07
CA GLY A 28 17.86 7.58 2.95
C GLY A 28 17.81 6.06 3.05
N LEU A 29 16.74 5.42 2.57
CA LEU A 29 16.69 3.96 2.50
C LEU A 29 17.71 3.49 1.46
N ASN A 30 18.47 2.45 1.82
CA ASN A 30 19.52 1.90 0.97
C ASN A 30 19.36 0.39 0.79
N GLN A 31 20.00 -0.18 -0.23
CA GLN A 31 20.08 -1.62 -0.49
C GLN A 31 18.69 -2.31 -0.48
N LEU A 32 18.47 -3.27 0.43
CA LEU A 32 17.26 -4.08 0.49
C LEU A 32 15.99 -3.26 0.82
N PRO A 33 15.96 -2.41 1.87
CA PRO A 33 14.88 -1.45 2.08
C PRO A 33 14.57 -0.60 0.84
N ALA A 34 15.57 -0.06 0.15
CA ALA A 34 15.30 0.73 -1.05
C ALA A 34 14.64 -0.11 -2.17
N LEU A 35 15.16 -1.32 -2.41
CA LEU A 35 14.63 -2.24 -3.41
C LEU A 35 13.17 -2.63 -3.11
N LEU A 36 12.87 -2.91 -1.84
CA LEU A 36 11.51 -3.23 -1.39
C LEU A 36 10.56 -2.06 -1.60
N ALA A 37 10.99 -0.83 -1.26
CA ALA A 37 10.18 0.37 -1.47
C ALA A 37 9.86 0.59 -2.96
N TYR A 38 10.86 0.51 -3.84
CA TYR A 38 10.62 0.62 -5.28
C TYR A 38 9.70 -0.49 -5.83
N SER A 39 9.91 -1.73 -5.37
CA SER A 39 9.07 -2.87 -5.79
C SER A 39 7.62 -2.69 -5.34
N LEU A 40 7.40 -2.24 -4.10
CA LEU A 40 6.07 -1.95 -3.57
C LEU A 40 5.40 -0.80 -4.33
N ALA A 41 6.13 0.27 -4.67
CA ALA A 41 5.58 1.36 -5.49
C ALA A 41 5.05 0.85 -6.83
N VAL A 42 5.84 0.04 -7.54
CA VAL A 42 5.46 -0.53 -8.84
C VAL A 42 4.29 -1.50 -8.72
N ILE A 43 4.36 -2.45 -7.78
CA ILE A 43 3.33 -3.48 -7.60
C ILE A 43 2.01 -2.84 -7.15
N HIS A 44 2.06 -1.91 -6.19
CA HIS A 44 0.85 -1.21 -5.70
C HIS A 44 0.21 -0.42 -6.84
N LEU A 45 1.00 0.29 -7.66
CA LEU A 45 0.47 1.01 -8.82
C LEU A 45 -0.20 0.05 -9.82
N ILE A 46 0.43 -1.10 -10.11
CA ILE A 46 -0.17 -2.11 -11.01
C ILE A 46 -1.51 -2.59 -10.43
N VAL A 47 -1.56 -2.93 -9.14
CA VAL A 47 -2.80 -3.38 -8.49
C VAL A 47 -3.88 -2.30 -8.56
N THR A 48 -3.55 -1.04 -8.22
CA THR A 48 -4.46 0.10 -8.33
C THR A 48 -5.00 0.27 -9.75
N LEU A 49 -4.12 0.36 -10.75
CA LEU A 49 -4.53 0.59 -12.14
C LEU A 49 -5.29 -0.59 -12.74
N THR A 50 -5.12 -1.80 -12.20
CA THR A 50 -5.81 -3.00 -12.66
C THR A 50 -7.07 -3.36 -11.85
N SER A 51 -7.40 -2.59 -10.81
CA SER A 51 -8.56 -2.86 -9.95
C SER A 51 -9.87 -2.30 -10.51
N ASP A 52 -11.01 -2.94 -10.25
CA ASP A 52 -12.33 -2.57 -10.79
C ASP A 52 -13.05 -1.43 -10.05
N PHE A 53 -12.31 -0.37 -9.70
CA PHE A 53 -12.80 0.79 -8.94
C PHE A 53 -12.52 2.13 -9.67
N PRO A 54 -12.88 3.31 -9.11
CA PRO A 54 -12.80 4.59 -9.84
C PRO A 54 -11.43 4.97 -10.42
N PHE A 55 -10.32 4.50 -9.84
CA PHE A 55 -8.95 4.77 -10.33
C PHE A 55 -8.38 3.66 -11.21
N GLY A 56 -9.15 2.59 -11.42
CA GLY A 56 -8.78 1.49 -12.30
C GLY A 56 -8.87 1.88 -13.77
N ILE A 57 -7.81 1.61 -14.52
CA ILE A 57 -7.75 1.76 -15.98
C ILE A 57 -8.15 0.44 -16.64
N ILE A 58 -7.55 -0.67 -16.21
CA ILE A 58 -7.76 -2.02 -16.78
C ILE A 58 -8.43 -2.90 -15.73
N LYS A 59 -9.76 -2.90 -15.67
CA LYS A 59 -10.56 -3.45 -14.56
C LYS A 59 -10.59 -4.99 -14.51
N ILE A 60 -9.48 -5.61 -14.14
CA ILE A 60 -9.31 -7.08 -14.08
C ILE A 60 -9.43 -7.60 -12.65
N ILE A 61 -8.90 -6.87 -11.67
CA ILE A 61 -8.90 -7.28 -10.26
C ILE A 61 -10.16 -6.72 -9.59
N PRO A 62 -11.08 -7.57 -9.07
CA PRO A 62 -12.19 -7.09 -8.28
C PRO A 62 -11.71 -6.31 -7.04
N PHE A 63 -12.32 -5.18 -6.73
CA PHE A 63 -11.94 -4.30 -5.63
C PHE A 63 -12.04 -4.98 -4.26
N PRO A 64 -12.98 -5.91 -4.01
CA PRO A 64 -12.90 -6.78 -2.83
C PRO A 64 -11.62 -7.62 -2.74
N ILE A 65 -11.05 -8.04 -3.88
CA ILE A 65 -9.78 -8.77 -3.95
C ILE A 65 -8.60 -7.81 -3.72
N HIS A 66 -8.63 -6.60 -4.28
CA HIS A 66 -7.69 -5.53 -3.91
C HIS A 66 -7.63 -5.38 -2.37
N GLY A 67 -8.80 -5.23 -1.73
CA GLY A 67 -8.86 -5.10 -0.27
C GLY A 67 -8.37 -6.33 0.49
N TRP A 68 -8.34 -7.53 -0.12
CA TRP A 68 -7.70 -8.71 0.47
C TRP A 68 -6.17 -8.67 0.33
N ILE A 69 -5.65 -8.18 -0.80
CA ILE A 69 -4.22 -7.97 -1.00
C ILE A 69 -3.68 -7.06 0.11
N GLU A 70 -4.35 -5.93 0.37
CA GLU A 70 -3.90 -4.98 1.41
C GLU A 70 -3.93 -5.56 2.83
N ARG A 71 -4.90 -6.43 3.14
CA ARG A 71 -4.96 -7.14 4.44
C ARG A 71 -3.79 -8.09 4.66
N ILE A 72 -3.12 -8.50 3.58
CA ILE A 72 -1.89 -9.29 3.65
C ILE A 72 -0.69 -8.34 3.70
N VAL A 73 -0.63 -7.38 2.76
CA VAL A 73 0.50 -6.44 2.62
C VAL A 73 0.73 -5.65 3.90
N GLY A 74 -0.31 -5.06 4.51
CA GLY A 74 -0.18 -4.25 5.72
C GLY A 74 0.55 -4.97 6.86
N PRO A 75 0.06 -6.14 7.33
CA PRO A 75 0.77 -6.95 8.32
C PRO A 75 2.15 -7.42 7.87
N THR A 76 2.33 -7.76 6.59
CA THR A 76 3.64 -8.12 6.05
C THR A 76 4.64 -6.97 6.20
N LEU A 77 4.26 -5.72 5.93
CA LEU A 77 5.14 -4.56 6.10
C LEU A 77 5.51 -4.29 7.56
N VAL A 78 4.64 -4.62 8.51
CA VAL A 78 4.98 -4.53 9.94
C VAL A 78 6.02 -5.59 10.31
N ALA A 79 5.91 -6.79 9.75
CA ALA A 79 6.80 -7.91 10.07
C ALA A 79 8.13 -7.90 9.28
N ILE A 80 8.15 -7.30 8.09
CA ILE A 80 9.25 -7.44 7.14
C ILE A 80 10.63 -6.98 7.65
N PRO A 81 10.78 -5.95 8.50
CA PRO A 81 12.10 -5.56 9.01
C PRO A 81 12.73 -6.66 9.89
N PHE A 82 11.91 -7.44 10.59
CA PHE A 82 12.36 -8.52 11.46
C PHE A 82 12.64 -9.80 10.66
N ILE A 83 11.82 -10.09 9.65
CA ILE A 83 11.97 -11.29 8.81
C ILE A 83 13.22 -11.19 7.92
N LEU A 84 13.50 -9.99 7.39
CA LEU A 84 14.61 -9.76 6.46
C LEU A 84 15.84 -9.11 7.13
N ASP A 85 15.89 -9.13 8.47
CA ASP A 85 17.04 -8.72 9.28
C ASP A 85 17.57 -7.31 9.03
N PHE A 86 16.68 -6.35 8.74
CA PHE A 86 17.01 -4.92 8.68
C PHE A 86 16.40 -4.11 9.84
N SER A 87 15.94 -4.79 10.89
CA SER A 87 15.32 -4.16 12.07
C SER A 87 16.26 -3.27 12.89
N SER A 88 17.58 -3.40 12.71
CA SER A 88 18.60 -2.55 13.33
C SER A 88 18.71 -1.18 12.65
N ASP A 89 18.28 -1.04 11.40
CA ASP A 89 18.11 0.25 10.72
C ASP A 89 16.80 0.87 11.20
N GLU A 90 16.89 1.80 12.15
CA GLU A 90 15.71 2.40 12.79
C GLU A 90 14.84 3.17 11.81
N ILE A 91 15.43 3.84 10.82
CA ILE A 91 14.70 4.65 9.84
C ILE A 91 13.91 3.70 8.92
N ALA A 92 14.57 2.70 8.37
CA ALA A 92 13.90 1.71 7.51
C ALA A 92 12.82 0.96 8.31
N ARG A 93 13.16 0.42 9.49
CA ARG A 93 12.20 -0.30 10.34
C ARG A 93 10.95 0.53 10.60
N ASN A 94 11.12 1.78 11.06
CA ASN A 94 10.00 2.63 11.42
C ASN A 94 9.17 3.02 10.20
N PHE A 95 9.81 3.27 9.05
CA PHE A 95 9.11 3.55 7.79
C PHE A 95 8.17 2.39 7.40
N TYR A 96 8.69 1.16 7.37
CA TYR A 96 7.90 -0.02 6.99
C TYR A 96 6.77 -0.33 7.99
N ILE A 97 7.05 -0.23 9.29
CA ILE A 97 6.03 -0.42 10.34
C ILE A 97 4.92 0.64 10.23
N ALA A 98 5.29 1.92 10.07
CA ALA A 98 4.32 2.99 9.94
C ALA A 98 3.46 2.84 8.68
N ALA A 99 4.08 2.56 7.52
CA ALA A 99 3.37 2.29 6.28
C ALA A 99 2.41 1.10 6.42
N GLY A 100 2.87 0.00 7.04
CA GLY A 100 2.04 -1.17 7.32
C GLY A 100 0.82 -0.86 8.18
N ILE A 101 0.99 -0.10 9.27
CA ILE A 101 -0.12 0.35 10.13
C ILE A 101 -1.11 1.22 9.36
N VAL A 102 -0.63 2.17 8.56
CA VAL A 102 -1.49 3.04 7.75
C VAL A 102 -2.30 2.21 6.75
N ILE A 103 -1.68 1.27 6.03
CA ILE A 103 -2.38 0.39 5.08
C ILE A 103 -3.42 -0.47 5.79
N ILE A 104 -3.11 -1.03 6.98
CA ILE A 104 -4.10 -1.76 7.79
C ILE A 104 -5.28 -0.85 8.12
N ALA A 105 -5.03 0.37 8.61
CA ALA A 105 -6.09 1.29 8.98
C ALA A 105 -6.97 1.66 7.77
N VAL A 106 -6.36 2.01 6.64
CA VAL A 106 -7.06 2.29 5.39
C VAL A 106 -7.89 1.08 4.94
N GLY A 107 -7.32 -0.11 4.98
CA GLY A 107 -8.00 -1.35 4.58
C GLY A 107 -9.19 -1.72 5.47
N LEU A 108 -9.09 -1.47 6.78
CA LEU A 108 -10.22 -1.70 7.70
C LEU A 108 -11.36 -0.69 7.45
N LEU A 109 -11.01 0.56 7.14
CA LEU A 109 -11.96 1.66 7.00
C LEU A 109 -12.58 1.79 5.59
N THR A 110 -11.99 1.15 4.58
CA THR A 110 -12.45 1.23 3.18
C THR A 110 -13.66 0.36 2.88
N ASP A 111 -14.64 0.94 2.18
CA ASP A 111 -15.79 0.22 1.62
C ASP A 111 -15.46 -0.41 0.27
N TYR A 112 -15.03 -1.67 0.26
CA TYR A 112 -14.74 -2.41 -0.98
C TYR A 112 -15.96 -2.99 -1.70
N ARG A 113 -17.17 -2.85 -1.14
CA ARG A 113 -18.39 -3.42 -1.75
C ARG A 113 -19.18 -2.41 -2.56
N ASN A 114 -18.90 -1.13 -2.35
CA ASN A 114 -19.70 -0.05 -2.93
C ASN A 114 -19.10 0.43 -4.26
N ASN A 115 -19.17 -0.42 -5.29
CA ASN A 115 -18.73 -0.10 -6.66
C ASN A 115 -19.75 0.81 -7.40
N LYS A 116 -20.32 1.82 -6.73
CA LYS A 116 -21.20 2.79 -7.40
C LYS A 116 -20.37 3.62 -8.38
N ILE A 117 -20.25 3.10 -9.60
CA ILE A 117 -20.03 3.85 -10.81
C ILE A 117 -21.28 4.73 -10.95
N GLN A 118 -21.20 5.97 -10.45
CA GLN A 118 -22.05 7.06 -10.91
C GLN A 118 -21.29 7.79 -12.01
#